data_AF-A0A7V5XCK6-F1
#
_entry.id   AF-A0A7V5XCK6-F1
#
_cell.length_a   1.000
_cell.length_b   1.000
_cell.length_c   1.000
_cell.angle_alpha   90.00
_cell.angle_beta   90.00
_cell.angle_gamma   90.00
#
_symmetry.space_group_name_H-M   'P 1'
#
loop_
_entity.id
_entity.type
_entity.pdbx_description
1 polymer ?
#
loop_
_entity_poly.entity_id
_entity_poly.type
_entity_poly.pdbx_seq_one_letter_code
_entity_poly.pdbx_strand_id
1 'polypeptide(L)' 'MEAKKSYGSVGLIAVFAVFIVAVTLVNVALRGIRLDLTENNLYTLSDGTISILESIPEPINVYFFYSD' A
#
# COMPACT_ATOMS: atom_id res chain seq x y z
N MET A 1 -12.97 -4.10 49.92
CA MET A 1 -12.29 -4.02 48.62
C MET A 1 -13.32 -4.35 47.56
N GLU A 2 -13.88 -3.34 46.88
CA GLU A 2 -14.86 -3.59 45.83
C GLU A 2 -14.17 -4.25 44.63
N ALA A 3 -14.64 -5.43 44.24
CA ALA A 3 -14.20 -6.11 43.05
C ALA A 3 -14.69 -5.33 41.81
N LYS A 4 -13.86 -4.37 41.34
CA LYS A 4 -14.12 -3.63 40.10
C LYS A 4 -14.12 -4.63 38.95
N LYS A 5 -15.32 -4.87 38.42
CA LYS A 5 -15.70 -5.93 37.46
C LYS A 5 -14.69 -6.10 36.30
N SER A 6 -14.25 -7.34 36.09
CA SER A 6 -13.32 -7.85 35.07
C SER A 6 -13.69 -7.56 33.60
N TYR A 7 -14.85 -6.93 33.33
CA TYR A 7 -15.31 -6.62 31.97
C TYR A 7 -14.43 -5.63 31.22
N GLY A 8 -13.70 -4.75 31.92
CA GLY A 8 -12.78 -3.81 31.26
C GLY A 8 -11.65 -4.53 30.52
N SER A 9 -11.07 -5.56 31.14
CA SER A 9 -9.98 -6.35 30.54
C SER A 9 -10.46 -7.20 29.37
N VAL A 10 -11.63 -7.84 29.50
CA VAL A 10 -12.23 -8.63 28.40
C VAL A 10 -12.59 -7.73 27.22
N GLY A 11 -13.16 -6.54 27.48
CA GLY A 11 -13.45 -5.56 26.44
C GLY A 11 -12.19 -5.08 25.71
N LEU A 12 -11.12 -4.80 26.45
CA LEU A 12 -9.83 -4.40 25.87
C LEU A 12 -9.25 -5.48 24.95
N ILE A 13 -9.29 -6.74 25.37
CA ILE A 13 -8.81 -7.87 24.57
C ILE A 13 -9.65 -8.04 23.30
N ALA A 14 -10.98 -7.91 23.41
CA ALA A 14 -11.87 -8.01 22.25
C ALA A 14 -11.61 -6.89 21.23
N VAL A 15 -11.47 -5.65 21.70
CA VAL A 15 -11.14 -4.51 20.83
C VAL A 15 -9.76 -4.69 20.17
N PHE A 16 -8.77 -5.17 20.92
CA PHE A 16 -7.44 -5.46 20.39
C PHE A 16 -7.49 -6.53 19.28
N ALA A 17 -8.24 -7.62 19.50
CA ALA A 17 -8.40 -8.66 18.49
C ALA A 17 -9.08 -8.14 17.21
N VAL A 18 -10.16 -7.37 17.36
CA VAL A 18 -10.86 -6.74 16.23
C VAL A 18 -9.93 -5.79 15.48
N PHE A 19 -9.13 -5.00 16.18
CA PHE A 19 -8.18 -4.08 15.57
C PHE A 19 -7.15 -4.79 14.69
N ILE A 20 -6.54 -5.88 15.20
CA ILE A 20 -5.56 -6.66 14.42
C ILE A 20 -6.21 -7.21 13.15
N VAL A 21 -7.40 -7.82 13.27
CA VAL A 21 -8.12 -8.37 12.12
C VAL A 21 -8.44 -7.28 11.11
N ALA A 22 -8.95 -6.13 11.55
CA ALA A 22 -9.28 -5.02 10.68
C ALA A 22 -8.04 -4.48 9.94
N VAL A 23 -6.93 -4.26 10.64
CA VAL A 23 -5.69 -3.76 10.04
C VAL A 23 -5.13 -4.75 9.03
N THR A 24 -5.09 -6.04 9.35
CA THR A 24 -4.63 -7.07 8.41
C THR A 24 -5.52 -7.14 7.17
N LEU A 25 -6.85 -7.11 7.34
CA LEU A 25 -7.79 -7.11 6.22
C LEU A 25 -7.61 -5.89 5.33
N VAL A 26 -7.48 -4.69 5.90
CA VAL A 26 -7.25 -3.45 5.14
C VAL A 26 -5.94 -3.54 4.36
N ASN A 27 -4.86 -4.02 4.97
CA ASN A 27 -3.57 -4.15 4.30
C ASN A 27 -3.59 -5.15 3.12
N VAL A 28 -4.36 -6.24 3.24
CA VAL A 28 -4.51 -7.22 2.15
C VAL A 28 -5.46 -6.69 1.08
N ALA A 29 -6.62 -6.17 1.46
CA ALA A 29 -7.67 -5.73 0.53
C ALA A 29 -7.29 -4.48 -0.25
N LEU A 30 -6.55 -3.54 0.35
CA LEU A 30 -6.11 -2.31 -0.31
C LEU A 30 -4.67 -2.43 -0.86
N ARG A 31 -4.09 -3.63 -0.89
CA ARG A 31 -2.73 -3.83 -1.37
C ARG A 31 -2.60 -3.39 -2.83
N GLY A 32 -1.71 -2.46 -3.09
CA GLY A 32 -1.44 -1.96 -4.45
C GLY A 32 -2.39 -0.86 -4.92
N ILE A 33 -3.40 -0.48 -4.14
CA ILE A 33 -4.20 0.72 -4.41
C ILE A 33 -3.30 1.93 -4.19
N ARG A 34 -2.97 2.62 -5.27
CA ARG A 34 -2.25 3.90 -5.26
C ARG A 34 -3.23 4.97 -5.68
N LEU A 35 -3.69 5.76 -4.71
CA LEU A 35 -4.45 6.97 -4.99
C LEU A 35 -3.46 8.03 -5.48
N ASP A 36 -3.53 8.36 -6.77
CA ASP A 36 -2.80 9.49 -7.32
C ASP A 36 -3.50 10.78 -6.85
N LEU A 37 -2.82 11.51 -5.96
CA LEU A 37 -3.30 12.78 -5.41
C LEU A 37 -2.72 13.98 -6.16
N THR A 38 -2.09 13.77 -7.32
CA THR A 38 -1.59 14.86 -8.14
C THR A 38 -2.69 15.45 -9.01
N GLU A 39 -2.69 16.77 -9.13
CA GLU A 39 -3.61 17.47 -10.02
C GLU A 39 -3.15 17.24 -11.47
N ASN A 40 -3.96 16.52 -12.26
CA ASN A 40 -3.75 16.19 -13.69
C ASN A 40 -2.77 15.05 -14.03
N ASN A 41 -2.62 14.03 -13.18
CA ASN A 41 -1.82 12.84 -13.54
C ASN A 41 -0.37 13.18 -13.93
N LEU A 42 0.28 14.13 -13.23
CA LEU A 42 1.59 14.68 -13.62
C LEU A 42 2.71 13.64 -13.67
N TYR A 43 2.50 12.45 -13.08
CA TYR A 43 3.43 11.32 -13.11
C TYR A 43 2.93 10.15 -13.99
N THR A 44 2.02 10.40 -14.93
CA THR A 44 1.61 9.42 -15.94
C THR A 44 2.40 9.58 -17.24
N LEU A 45 2.63 8.46 -17.92
CA LEU A 45 3.24 8.48 -19.24
C LEU A 45 2.21 9.00 -20.25
N SER A 46 2.62 9.92 -21.11
CA SER A 46 1.78 10.35 -22.23
C SER A 46 1.64 9.23 -23.27
N ASP A 47 0.57 9.24 -24.07
CA ASP A 47 0.36 8.29 -25.16
C ASP A 47 1.56 8.22 -26.12
N GLY A 48 2.20 9.38 -26.38
CA GLY A 48 3.41 9.45 -27.19
C GLY A 48 4.61 8.75 -26.54
N THR A 49 4.75 8.86 -25.22
CA THR A 49 5.80 8.17 -24.47
C THR A 49 5.60 6.65 -24.49
N ILE A 50 4.36 6.19 -24.31
CA ILE A 50 4.01 4.76 -24.41
C ILE A 50 4.34 4.24 -25.81
N SER A 51 3.92 4.95 -26.86
CA SER A 51 4.18 4.57 -28.25
C SER A 51 5.67 4.43 -28.56
N ILE A 52 6.52 5.31 -28.01
CA ILE A 52 7.98 5.21 -28.14
C ILE A 52 8.50 3.97 -27.42
N LEU A 53 8.06 3.70 -26.19
CA LEU A 53 8.51 2.54 -25.41
C LEU A 53 8.14 1.21 -26.10
N GLU A 54 6.94 1.12 -26.68
CA GLU A 54 6.49 -0.07 -27.42
C GLU A 54 7.31 -0.34 -28.69
N SER A 55 7.95 0.68 -29.25
CA SER A 55 8.80 0.53 -30.44
C SER A 55 10.19 -0.04 -30.14
N ILE A 56 10.58 -0.16 -28.86
CA ILE A 56 11.90 -0.60 -28.47
C ILE A 56 12.04 -2.11 -28.75
N PRO A 57 13.04 -2.53 -29.57
CA PRO A 57 13.29 -3.94 -29.80
C PRO A 57 13.77 -4.64 -28.53
N GLU A 58 13.11 -5.74 -28.15
CA GLU A 58 13.53 -6.60 -27.05
C GLU A 58 14.59 -7.63 -27.48
N PRO A 59 15.48 -8.10 -26.58
CA PRO A 59 15.53 -7.86 -25.13
C PRO A 59 16.26 -6.56 -24.72
N ILE A 60 15.76 -5.90 -23.67
CA ILE A 60 16.36 -4.68 -23.10
C ILE A 60 17.33 -5.04 -21.98
N ASN A 61 18.56 -4.52 -22.05
CA ASN A 61 19.55 -4.63 -20.96
C ASN A 61 19.46 -3.38 -20.07
N VAL A 62 19.22 -3.58 -18.77
CA VAL A 62 19.18 -2.50 -17.79
C VAL A 62 20.50 -2.47 -17.02
N TYR A 63 21.24 -1.37 -17.13
CA TYR A 63 22.50 -1.17 -16.42
C TYR A 63 22.30 -0.23 -15.24
N PHE A 64 22.59 -0.70 -14.03
CA PHE A 64 22.59 0.12 -12.83
C PHE A 64 24.02 0.57 -12.53
N PHE A 65 24.23 1.88 -12.44
CA PHE A 65 25.51 2.45 -12.04
C PHE A 65 25.35 3.09 -10.66
N TYR A 66 26.22 2.71 -9.73
CA TYR A 66 26.32 3.30 -8.40
C TYR A 66 27.69 3.97 -8.27
N SER A 67 27.73 5.13 -7.62
CA SER A 67 28.96 5.83 -7.27
C SER A 67 29.01 5.94 -5.75
N ASP A 68 30.17 5.62 -5.17
CA ASP A 68 30.47 5.80 -3.73
C ASP A 68 30.70 7.28 -3.39
#